data_AF-A0A7W4KEL1-F1
#
_entry.id   AF-A0A7W4KEL1-F1
#
_cell.length_a   1.000
_cell.length_b   1.000
_cell.length_c   1.000
_cell.angle_alpha   90.00
_cell.angle_beta   90.00
_cell.angle_gamma   90.00
#
_symmetry.space_group_name_H-M   'P 1'
#
loop_
_entity.id
_entity.type
_entity.pdbx_description
1 polymer ?
#
loop_
_entity_poly.entity_id
_entity_poly.type
_entity_poly.pdbx_seq_one_letter_code
_entity_poly.pdbx_strand_id
1 'polypeptide(L)' 'MRRGDEDGIMSEASLLLAEIQSDVEQINRRAQSTPQTPDILRQGIAALADKIDALCDLSRR' A
#
# COMPACT_ATOMS: atom_id res chain seq x y z
N MET A 1 9.49 21.35 -21.03
CA MET A 1 8.60 20.67 -20.08
C MET A 1 8.44 21.55 -18.86
N ARG A 2 7.20 21.77 -18.44
CA ARG A 2 6.86 22.64 -17.30
C ARG A 2 7.04 21.82 -16.02
N ARG A 3 7.92 22.27 -15.10
CA ARG A 3 8.13 21.65 -13.79
C ARG A 3 6.83 21.43 -12.99
N GLY A 4 5.80 22.26 -13.22
CA GLY A 4 4.51 22.13 -12.53
C GLY A 4 3.66 20.90 -12.88
N ASP A 5 3.87 20.26 -14.04
CA ASP A 5 3.14 19.03 -14.40
C ASP A 5 3.76 17.79 -13.74
N GLU A 6 5.09 17.76 -13.59
CA GLU A 6 5.81 16.67 -12.91
C GLU A 6 5.49 16.66 -11.41
N ASP A 7 5.47 17.83 -10.77
CA ASP A 7 5.11 17.96 -9.35
C ASP A 7 3.66 17.52 -9.07
N GLY A 8 2.74 17.81 -10.01
CA GLY A 8 1.34 17.37 -9.94
C GLY A 8 1.20 15.85 -10.03
N ILE A 9 1.88 15.23 -11.01
CA ILE A 9 1.87 13.76 -11.20
C ILE A 9 2.51 13.06 -9.99
N MET A 10 3.62 13.57 -9.45
CA MET A 10 4.24 12.99 -8.26
C MET A 10 3.36 13.11 -7.02
N SER A 11 2.60 14.20 -6.90
CA SER A 11 1.64 14.40 -5.81
C SER A 11 0.46 13.41 -5.90
N GLU A 12 -0.10 13.21 -7.09
CA GLU A 12 -1.19 12.23 -7.32
C GLU A 12 -0.72 10.80 -7.08
N ALA A 13 0.47 10.43 -7.56
CA ALA A 13 1.05 9.12 -7.33
C ALA A 13 1.30 8.85 -5.84
N SER A 14 1.78 9.85 -5.10
CA SER A 14 2.00 9.75 -3.65
C SER A 14 0.69 9.58 -2.89
N LEU A 15 -0.37 10.28 -3.29
CA LEU A 15 -1.70 10.17 -2.70
C LEU A 15 -2.30 8.79 -2.94
N LEU A 16 -2.26 8.31 -4.19
CA LEU A 16 -2.72 6.97 -4.54
C LEU A 16 -1.95 5.88 -3.78
N LEU A 17 -0.64 6.04 -3.63
CA LEU A 17 0.18 5.08 -2.88
C LEU A 17 -0.20 5.03 -1.39
N ALA A 18 -0.51 6.18 -0.78
CA ALA A 18 -1.00 6.24 0.60
C ALA A 18 -2.39 5.60 0.76
N GLU A 19 -3.29 5.76 -0.22
CA GLU A 19 -4.59 5.07 -0.24
C GLU A 19 -4.42 3.55 -0.32
N ILE A 20 -3.56 3.07 -1.23
CA ILE A 20 -3.25 1.65 -1.38
C ILE A 20 -2.67 1.06 -0.10
N GLN A 21 -1.78 1.79 0.59
CA GLN A 21 -1.23 1.38 1.89
C GLN A 21 -2.33 1.20 2.93
N SER A 22 -3.20 2.20 3.08
CA SER A 22 -4.33 2.15 4.01
C SER A 22 -5.27 0.98 3.73
N ASP A 23 -5.59 0.73 2.46
CA ASP A 23 -6.47 -0.35 2.04
C ASP A 23 -5.86 -1.72 2.35
N VAL A 24 -4.59 -1.92 2.05
CA VAL A 24 -3.91 -3.20 2.32
C VAL A 24 -3.75 -3.45 3.81
N GLU A 25 -3.47 -2.42 4.63
CA GLU A 25 -3.49 -2.57 6.09
C GLU A 25 -4.87 -3.00 6.60
N GLN A 26 -5.95 -2.40 6.09
CA GLN A 26 -7.31 -2.77 6.47
C GLN A 26 -7.62 -4.22 6.07
N ILE A 27 -7.23 -4.63 4.87
CA ILE A 27 -7.40 -6.02 4.40
C ILE A 27 -6.59 -6.98 5.27
N ASN A 28 -5.34 -6.65 5.61
CA ASN A 28 -4.50 -7.45 6.48
C ASN A 28 -5.12 -7.63 7.88
N ARG A 29 -5.59 -6.54 8.50
CA ARG A 29 -6.30 -6.59 9.78
C ARG A 29 -7.54 -7.49 9.72
N ARG A 30 -8.37 -7.36 8.67
CA ARG A 30 -9.57 -8.20 8.47
C ARG A 30 -9.23 -9.67 8.24
N ALA A 31 -8.18 -9.95 7.47
CA ALA A 31 -7.72 -11.31 7.19
C ALA A 31 -7.19 -12.02 8.46
N GLN A 32 -6.48 -11.27 9.32
CA GLN A 32 -6.00 -11.78 10.61
C GLN A 32 -7.14 -12.00 11.62
N SER A 33 -8.16 -11.13 11.61
CA SER A 33 -9.30 -11.24 12.53
C SER A 33 -10.38 -12.24 12.09
N THR A 34 -10.32 -12.75 10.86
CA THR A 34 -11.32 -13.67 10.31
C THR A 34 -10.82 -15.11 10.44
N PRO A 35 -11.41 -15.96 11.32
CA PRO A 35 -10.92 -17.31 11.59
C PRO A 35 -10.89 -18.21 10.35
N GLN A 36 -11.81 -17.98 9.42
CA GLN A 36 -12.00 -18.76 8.19
C GLN A 36 -11.04 -18.39 7.06
N THR A 37 -10.27 -17.31 7.18
CA THR A 37 -9.29 -16.95 6.16
C THR A 37 -8.16 -17.98 6.14
N PRO A 38 -7.92 -18.67 5.00
CA PRO A 38 -6.82 -19.62 4.88
C PRO A 38 -5.47 -18.98 5.20
N ASP A 39 -4.59 -19.69 5.89
CA ASP A 39 -3.29 -19.16 6.31
C ASP A 39 -2.42 -18.71 5.13
N ILE A 40 -2.49 -19.41 3.99
CA ILE A 40 -1.80 -19.01 2.76
C ILE A 40 -2.23 -17.62 2.27
N LEU A 41 -3.51 -17.27 2.44
CA LEU A 41 -4.03 -15.95 2.09
C LEU A 41 -3.60 -14.91 3.12
N ARG A 42 -3.61 -15.24 4.42
CA ARG A 42 -3.10 -14.33 5.47
C ARG A 42 -1.63 -13.98 5.22
N GLN A 43 -0.81 -14.98 4.93
CA GLN A 43 0.61 -14.81 4.61
C GLN A 43 0.81 -13.98 3.34
N GLY A 44 0.03 -14.27 2.28
CA GLY A 44 0.08 -13.49 1.04
C GLY A 44 -0.29 -12.01 1.23
N ILE A 45 -1.33 -11.74 2.03
CA ILE A 45 -1.76 -10.38 2.35
C ILE A 45 -0.72 -9.66 3.21
N ALA A 46 -0.15 -10.32 4.22
CA ALA A 46 0.92 -9.74 5.04
C ALA A 46 2.15 -9.39 4.18
N ALA A 47 2.59 -10.30 3.31
CA ALA A 47 3.69 -10.04 2.39
C ALA A 47 3.41 -8.92 1.38
N LEU A 48 2.14 -8.69 1.02
CA LEU A 48 1.74 -7.57 0.18
C LEU A 48 1.81 -6.25 0.96
N ALA A 49 1.36 -6.24 2.22
CA ALA A 49 1.47 -5.08 3.11
C ALA A 49 2.93 -4.64 3.26
N ASP A 50 3.83 -5.58 3.57
CA ASP A 50 5.26 -5.30 3.73
C ASP A 50 5.90 -4.68 2.48
N LYS A 51 5.50 -5.15 1.29
CA LYS A 51 6.01 -4.61 0.01
C LYS A 51 5.49 -3.19 -0.26
N ILE A 52 4.24 -2.91 0.08
CA ILE A 52 3.65 -1.59 -0.10
C ILE A 52 4.27 -0.60 0.89
N ASP A 53 4.48 -1.00 2.14
CA ASP A 53 5.18 -0.19 3.13
C ASP A 53 6.60 0.17 2.65
N ALA A 54 7.34 -0.82 2.13
CA ALA A 54 8.66 -0.57 1.54
C ALA A 54 8.58 0.39 0.33
N LEU A 55 7.53 0.31 -0.48
CA LEU A 55 7.33 1.21 -1.62
C LEU A 55 7.01 2.64 -1.17
N CYS A 56 6.15 2.80 -0.16
CA CYS A 56 5.87 4.09 0.48
C CYS A 56 7.13 4.72 1.06
N ASP A 57 8.00 3.93 1.67
CA ASP A 57 9.27 4.41 2.22
C ASP A 57 10.25 4.84 1.14
N LEU A 58 10.27 4.16 -0.01
CA LEU A 58 11.08 4.57 -1.17
C LEU A 58 10.53 5.86 -1.81
N SER A 59 9.22 6.01 -1.88
CA SER A 59 8.57 7.21 -2.45
C SER A 59 8.72 8.47 -1.60
N ARG A 60 9.08 8.32 -0.31
CA ARG A 60 9.32 9.43 0.62
C ARG A 60 10.78 9.93 0.64
N ARG A 61 11.70 9.25 -0.05
CA ARG A 61 13.13 9.61 -0.15
C ARG A 61 13.40 10.49 -1.35
#